data_AF-A0A4S0IYS2-F1
#
_entry.id   AF-A0A4S0IYS2-F1
#
_cell.length_a   1.000
_cell.length_b   1.000
_cell.length_c   1.000
_cell.angle_alpha   90.00
_cell.angle_beta   90.00
_cell.angle_gamma   90.00
#
_symmetry.space_group_name_H-M   'P 1'
#
loop_
_entity.id
_entity.type
_entity.pdbx_description
1 polymer ?
#
loop_
_entity_poly.entity_id
_entity_poly.type
_entity_poly.pdbx_seq_one_letter_code
_entity_poly.pdbx_strand_id
1 'polypeptide(L)'
;SVAITSNLSGNFALGDALTRAEEIATPLLPPGSRILPLAEAATLGETNSAMVTIFGFALIIILLVLAAQFESFVSAVIIMATVPLGLACAIFALLLSGTSLNAYSQIGLVLLVGVMAKNGILI
;
A
#
# COMPACT_ATOMS: atom_id res chain seq x y z
N SER A 1 -4.90 -9.82 -31.20
CA SER A 1 -4.31 -8.99 -30.12
C SER A 1 -2.84 -8.82 -30.43
N VAL A 2 -2.28 -7.62 -30.26
CA VAL A 2 -0.84 -7.38 -30.36
C VAL A 2 -0.33 -7.19 -28.95
N ALA A 3 0.63 -8.02 -28.53
CA ALA A 3 1.26 -7.89 -27.22
C ALA A 3 2.45 -6.92 -27.32
N ILE A 4 2.48 -5.92 -26.44
CA ILE A 4 3.58 -4.97 -26.33
C ILE A 4 4.17 -5.16 -24.94
N THR A 5 5.48 -5.44 -24.87
CA THR A 5 6.21 -5.57 -23.61
C THR A 5 7.25 -4.46 -23.52
N SER A 6 7.49 -3.99 -22.30
CA SER A 6 8.49 -2.97 -22.01
C SER A 6 9.01 -3.17 -20.59
N ASN A 7 10.26 -2.77 -20.34
CA ASN A 7 10.83 -2.80 -19.00
C ASN A 7 10.53 -1.49 -18.28
N LEU A 8 10.22 -1.58 -17.00
CA LEU A 8 10.00 -0.42 -16.14
C LEU A 8 11.34 0.21 -15.75
N SER A 9 11.49 1.52 -15.97
CA SER A 9 12.65 2.25 -15.43
C SER A 9 12.52 2.37 -13.91
N GLY A 10 13.62 2.29 -13.16
CA GLY A 10 13.61 2.27 -11.69
C GLY A 10 12.97 3.49 -11.01
N ASN A 11 12.74 4.59 -11.75
CA ASN A 11 12.14 5.82 -11.24
C ASN A 11 10.61 5.90 -11.40
N PHE A 12 9.98 4.90 -12.03
CA PHE A 12 8.53 4.90 -12.26
C PHE A 12 7.88 3.76 -11.47
N ALA A 13 6.78 4.05 -10.78
CA ALA A 13 5.91 3.01 -10.25
C ALA A 13 5.13 2.35 -11.40
N LEU A 14 4.87 1.05 -11.28
CA LEU A 14 4.19 0.30 -12.33
C LEU A 14 2.79 0.85 -12.63
N GLY A 15 2.06 1.31 -11.60
CA GLY A 15 0.74 1.95 -11.77
C GLY A 15 0.81 3.28 -12.53
N ASP A 16 1.80 4.11 -12.24
CA ASP A 16 2.02 5.39 -12.94
C ASP A 16 2.44 5.15 -14.38
N ALA A 17 3.30 4.16 -14.61
CA ALA A 17 3.74 3.77 -15.95
C ALA A 17 2.57 3.22 -16.79
N LEU A 18 1.68 2.42 -16.19
CA LEU A 18 0.47 1.93 -16.86
C LEU A 18 -0.46 3.07 -17.24
N THR A 19 -0.76 3.96 -16.28
CA THR A 19 -1.62 5.14 -16.52
C THR A 19 -1.03 6.01 -17.63
N ARG A 20 0.28 6.25 -17.61
CA ARG A 20 0.96 7.04 -18.63
C ARG A 20 0.96 6.36 -20.00
N ALA A 21 1.11 5.04 -20.04
CA ALA A 21 1.01 4.27 -21.28
C ALA A 21 -0.41 4.35 -21.87
N GLU A 22 -1.44 4.29 -21.03
CA GLU A 22 -2.84 4.45 -21.45
C GLU A 22 -3.11 5.86 -22.01
N GLU A 23 -2.61 6.91 -21.35
CA GLU A 23 -2.72 8.30 -21.83
C GLU A 23 -2.07 8.51 -23.20
N ILE A 24 -0.90 7.92 -23.44
CA ILE A 24 -0.19 8.02 -24.73
C ILE A 24 -0.91 7.21 -25.82
N ALA A 25 -1.45 6.05 -25.46
CA ALA A 25 -2.12 5.16 -26.40
C ALA A 25 -3.52 5.66 -26.79
N THR A 26 -4.27 6.27 -25.86
CA THR A 26 -5.64 6.77 -26.08
C THR A 26 -5.82 7.59 -27.38
N PRO A 27 -4.98 8.60 -27.69
CA PRO A 27 -5.12 9.39 -28.93
C PRO A 27 -4.68 8.65 -30.20
N LEU A 28 -3.92 7.55 -30.08
CA LEU A 28 -3.38 6.79 -31.22
C LEU A 28 -4.23 5.56 -31.56
N LEU A 29 -5.19 5.21 -30.70
CA LEU A 29 -5.97 3.99 -30.79
C LEU A 29 -7.18 4.16 -31.73
N PRO A 30 -7.39 3.25 -32.71
CA PRO A 30 -8.60 3.23 -33.53
C PRO A 30 -9.86 3.00 -32.69
N PRO A 31 -11.02 3.57 -33.08
CA PRO A 31 -12.28 3.35 -32.38
C PRO A 31 -12.60 1.85 -32.27
N GLY A 32 -12.89 1.38 -31.05
CA GLY A 32 -13.17 -0.04 -30.75
C GLY A 32 -11.97 -0.87 -30.30
N SER A 33 -10.76 -0.30 -30.27
CA SER A 33 -9.60 -0.95 -29.65
C SER A 33 -9.54 -0.69 -28.14
N ARG A 34 -9.09 -1.68 -27.37
CA ARG A 34 -8.98 -1.62 -25.91
C ARG A 34 -7.60 -2.06 -25.46
N ILE A 35 -7.08 -1.38 -24.44
CA ILE A 35 -5.84 -1.78 -23.78
C ILE A 35 -6.21 -2.86 -22.77
N LEU A 36 -5.49 -3.99 -22.81
CA LEU A 36 -5.59 -5.03 -21.79
C LEU A 36 -4.27 -5.04 -21.02
N PRO A 37 -4.26 -4.73 -19.72
CA PRO A 37 -3.12 -5.00 -18.87
C PRO A 37 -2.83 -6.50 -18.84
N LEU A 38 -1.56 -6.89 -18.92
CA LEU A 38 -1.11 -8.29 -18.81
C LEU A 38 -0.16 -8.45 -17.62
N ALA A 39 -0.01 -9.69 -17.14
CA ALA A 39 0.91 -10.06 -16.06
C ALA A 39 0.72 -9.19 -14.79
N GLU A 40 1.79 -8.61 -14.26
CA GLU A 40 1.78 -7.79 -13.05
C GLU A 40 0.82 -6.58 -13.16
N ALA A 41 0.68 -6.00 -14.35
CA ALA A 41 -0.24 -4.89 -14.59
C ALA A 41 -1.71 -5.31 -14.49
N ALA A 42 -2.04 -6.57 -14.78
CA ALA A 42 -3.40 -7.10 -14.65
C ALA A 42 -3.80 -7.30 -13.18
N THR A 43 -2.85 -7.74 -12.34
CA THR A 43 -3.10 -8.05 -10.92
C THR A 43 -2.82 -6.88 -9.99
N LEU A 44 -2.25 -5.77 -10.47
CA LEU A 44 -1.98 -4.55 -9.70
C LEU A 44 -3.21 -4.07 -8.90
N GLY A 45 -4.36 -3.97 -9.55
CA GLY A 45 -5.60 -3.50 -8.94
C GLY A 45 -6.13 -4.45 -7.86
N GLU A 46 -6.22 -5.75 -8.19
CA GLU A 46 -6.65 -6.79 -7.23
C GLU A 46 -5.71 -6.86 -6.02
N THR A 47 -4.40 -6.82 -6.24
CA THR A 47 -3.41 -6.89 -5.17
C THR A 47 -3.51 -5.67 -4.25
N ASN A 48 -3.64 -4.47 -4.81
CA ASN A 48 -3.76 -3.25 -4.02
C ASN A 48 -5.05 -3.25 -3.17
N SER A 49 -6.19 -3.63 -3.75
CA SER A 49 -7.46 -3.72 -3.02
C SER A 49 -7.44 -4.77 -1.91
N ALA A 50 -6.86 -5.95 -2.18
CA ALA A 50 -6.69 -6.99 -1.18
C ALA A 50 -5.79 -6.53 -0.04
N MET A 51 -4.69 -5.83 -0.35
CA MET A 51 -3.77 -5.30 0.66
C MET A 51 -4.42 -4.25 1.57
N VAL A 52 -5.17 -3.30 1.02
CA VAL A 52 -5.91 -2.31 1.83
C VAL A 52 -6.91 -3.00 2.76
N THR A 53 -7.60 -4.03 2.27
CA THR A 53 -8.53 -4.83 3.07
C THR A 53 -7.81 -5.55 4.22
N ILE A 54 -6.70 -6.24 3.92
CA ILE A 54 -5.89 -6.94 4.93
C ILE A 54 -5.34 -5.97 5.98
N PHE A 55 -4.83 -4.81 5.55
CA PHE A 55 -4.33 -3.77 6.44
C PHE A 55 -5.43 -3.24 7.38
N GLY A 56 -6.64 -3.01 6.85
CA GLY A 56 -7.80 -2.63 7.66
C GLY A 56 -8.19 -3.68 8.69
N PHE A 57 -8.25 -4.95 8.30
CA PHE A 57 -8.49 -6.06 9.24
C PHE A 57 -7.39 -6.18 10.29
N ALA A 58 -6.12 -6.01 9.91
CA ALA A 58 -5.00 -6.04 10.85
C ALA A 58 -5.13 -4.94 11.92
N LEU A 59 -5.49 -3.71 11.53
CA LEU A 59 -5.73 -2.63 12.50
C LEU A 59 -6.88 -2.93 13.46
N ILE A 60 -7.97 -3.54 12.97
CA ILE A 60 -9.09 -3.94 13.83
C ILE A 60 -8.64 -5.00 14.83
N ILE A 61 -7.92 -6.03 14.37
CA ILE A 61 -7.43 -7.10 15.25
C ILE A 61 -6.44 -6.53 16.28
N ILE A 62 -5.52 -5.65 15.87
CA ILE A 62 -4.58 -4.99 16.79
C ILE A 62 -5.34 -4.19 17.84
N LEU A 63 -6.34 -3.40 17.44
CA LEU A 63 -7.16 -2.63 18.37
C LEU A 63 -7.90 -3.52 19.37
N LEU A 64 -8.50 -4.63 18.92
CA LEU A 64 -9.18 -5.59 19.80
C LEU A 64 -8.20 -6.27 20.77
N VAL A 65 -7.03 -6.67 20.28
CA VAL A 65 -5.98 -7.30 21.08
C VAL A 65 -5.41 -6.32 22.11
N LEU A 66 -5.25 -5.04 21.78
CA LEU A 66 -4.85 -4.00 22.73
C LEU A 66 -5.97 -3.75 23.76
N ALA A 67 -7.21 -3.62 23.33
CA ALA A 67 -8.35 -3.40 24.24
C ALA A 67 -8.49 -4.54 25.25
N ALA A 68 -8.28 -5.78 24.82
CA ALA A 68 -8.25 -6.95 25.69
C ALA A 68 -7.06 -6.94 26.66
N GLN A 69 -5.87 -6.53 26.21
CA GLN A 69 -4.66 -6.49 27.05
C GLN A 69 -4.73 -5.44 28.16
N PHE A 70 -5.26 -4.25 27.88
CA PHE A 70 -5.37 -3.18 28.88
C PHE A 70 -6.66 -3.24 29.70
N GLU A 71 -7.53 -4.21 29.43
CA GLU A 71 -8.89 -4.27 29.99
C GLU A 71 -9.67 -2.95 29.78
N SER A 72 -9.30 -2.17 28.77
CA SER A 72 -9.80 -0.81 28.55
C SER A 72 -9.73 -0.43 27.07
N PHE A 73 -10.90 -0.09 26.51
CA PHE A 73 -11.03 0.35 25.13
C PHE A 73 -10.41 1.74 24.92
N VAL A 74 -10.49 2.63 25.92
CA VAL A 74 -9.97 3.99 25.83
C VAL A 74 -8.45 3.97 25.69
N SER A 75 -7.76 3.14 26.49
CA SER A 75 -6.31 2.98 26.43
C SER A 75 -5.86 2.47 25.05
N ALA A 76 -6.58 1.50 24.48
CA ALA A 76 -6.29 0.97 23.16
C ALA A 76 -6.42 2.03 22.05
N VAL A 77 -7.45 2.87 22.10
CA VAL A 77 -7.66 3.96 21.12
C VAL A 77 -6.56 5.02 21.22
N ILE A 78 -6.13 5.38 22.43
CA ILE A 78 -5.03 6.35 22.64
C ILE A 78 -3.74 5.85 21.98
N ILE A 79 -3.41 4.58 22.16
CA ILE A 79 -2.22 3.98 21.53
C ILE A 79 -2.39 3.93 20.00
N MET A 80 -3.57 3.52 19.52
CA MET A 80 -3.87 3.49 18.08
C MET A 80 -3.82 4.87 17.43
N ALA A 81 -4.04 5.96 18.16
CA ALA A 81 -3.88 7.32 17.64
C ALA A 81 -2.42 7.66 17.26
N THR A 82 -1.43 6.95 17.83
CA THR A 82 -0.02 7.13 17.46
C THR A 82 0.36 6.42 16.15
N VAL A 83 -0.44 5.44 15.72
CA VAL A 83 -0.15 4.62 14.53
C VAL A 83 -0.21 5.43 13.23
N PRO A 84 -1.23 6.27 12.95
CA PRO A 84 -1.27 7.11 11.77
C PRO A 84 -0.06 8.04 11.66
N LEU A 85 0.40 8.59 12.79
CA LEU A 85 1.58 9.45 12.83
C LEU A 85 2.85 8.66 12.49
N GLY A 86 3.00 7.46 13.03
CA GLY A 86 4.08 6.54 12.67
C GLY A 86 4.09 6.16 11.19
N LEU A 87 2.90 5.86 10.64
CA LEU A 87 2.74 5.55 9.22
C LEU A 87 3.14 6.75 8.34
N ALA A 88 2.74 7.97 8.73
CA ALA A 88 3.12 9.19 8.03
C ALA A 88 4.65 9.38 8.01
N CYS A 89 5.33 9.15 9.15
CA CYS A 89 6.79 9.18 9.22
C CYS A 89 7.45 8.10 8.36
N ALA A 90 6.89 6.89 8.32
CA ALA A 90 7.41 5.80 7.49
C ALA A 90 7.27 6.10 5.99
N ILE A 91 6.11 6.60 5.56
CA ILE A 91 5.89 7.05 4.18
C ILE A 91 6.84 8.20 3.85
N PHE A 92 7.00 9.16 4.74
CA PHE A 92 7.95 10.27 4.55
C PHE A 92 9.40 9.77 4.40
N ALA A 93 9.81 8.76 5.18
CA ALA A 93 11.13 8.16 5.06
C ALA A 93 11.33 7.40 3.73
N LEU A 94 10.29 6.73 3.22
CA LEU A 94 10.31 6.10 1.89
C LEU A 94 10.46 7.15 0.78
N LEU A 95 9.71 8.24 0.86
CA LEU A 95 9.83 9.36 -0.08
C LEU A 95 11.23 9.97 -0.07
N LEU A 96 11.84 10.13 1.11
CA LEU A 96 13.20 10.67 1.24
C LEU A 96 14.27 9.70 0.72
N SER A 97 14.03 8.39 0.84
CA SER A 97 14.93 7.34 0.36
C SER A 97 14.77 7.06 -1.14
N GLY A 98 13.79 7.67 -1.80
CA GLY A 98 13.46 7.43 -3.20
C GLY A 98 12.88 6.02 -3.47
N THR A 99 12.45 5.31 -2.44
CA THR A 99 11.80 4.01 -2.57
C THR A 99 10.31 4.17 -2.83
N SER A 100 9.80 3.40 -3.80
CA SER A 100 8.38 3.39 -4.14
C SER A 100 7.58 2.51 -3.18
N LEU A 101 6.27 2.75 -3.13
CA LEU A 101 5.33 1.90 -2.39
C LEU A 101 5.09 0.58 -3.15
N ASN A 102 5.90 -0.42 -2.85
CA ASN A 102 5.78 -1.78 -3.39
C ASN A 102 5.31 -2.78 -2.32
N ALA A 103 5.06 -4.03 -2.72
CA ALA A 103 4.62 -5.09 -1.81
C ALA A 103 5.58 -5.30 -0.61
N TYR A 104 6.90 -5.18 -0.81
CA TYR A 104 7.89 -5.29 0.27
C TYR A 104 7.79 -4.16 1.29
N SER A 105 7.68 -2.91 0.81
CA SER A 105 7.50 -1.73 1.67
C SER A 105 6.19 -1.79 2.44
N GLN A 106 5.13 -2.35 1.85
CA GLN A 106 3.84 -2.55 2.52
C GLN A 106 3.92 -3.56 3.66
N ILE A 107 4.62 -4.69 3.46
CA ILE A 107 4.91 -5.65 4.55
C ILE A 107 5.69 -4.96 5.67
N GLY A 108 6.66 -4.12 5.31
CA GLY A 108 7.43 -3.29 6.26
C GLY A 108 6.53 -2.32 7.05
N LEU A 109 5.58 -1.66 6.39
CA LEU A 109 4.61 -0.77 7.05
C LEU A 109 3.73 -1.54 8.04
N VAL A 110 3.24 -2.73 7.68
CA VAL A 110 2.48 -3.60 8.61
C VAL A 110 3.32 -4.00 9.82
N LEU A 111 4.57 -4.39 9.61
CA LEU A 111 5.49 -4.73 10.69
C LEU A 111 5.74 -3.53 11.62
N LEU A 112 5.92 -2.34 11.05
CA LEU A 112 6.13 -1.10 11.79
C LEU A 112 4.95 -0.78 12.71
N VAL A 113 3.71 -0.96 12.24
CA VAL A 113 2.51 -0.82 13.07
C VAL A 113 2.57 -1.75 14.28
N GLY A 114 2.96 -3.02 14.09
CA GLY A 114 3.10 -3.99 15.19
C GLY A 114 4.18 -3.61 16.21
N VAL A 115 5.33 -3.10 15.73
CA VAL A 115 6.41 -2.63 16.60
C VAL A 115 5.99 -1.40 17.40
N MET A 116 5.28 -0.45 16.78
CA MET A 116 4.78 0.74 17.48
C MET A 116 3.72 0.40 18.51
N ALA A 117 2.80 -0.52 18.20
CA ALA A 117 1.83 -1.03 19.16
C ALA A 117 2.52 -1.65 20.37
N LYS A 118 3.60 -2.43 20.18
CA LYS A 118 4.40 -2.98 21.28
C LYS A 118 5.04 -1.89 22.15
N ASN A 119 5.60 -0.85 21.55
CA ASN A 119 6.19 0.25 22.31
C ASN A 119 5.13 1.05 23.10
N GLY A 120 3.93 1.20 22.54
CA GLY A 120 2.79 1.81 23.25
C GLY A 120 2.28 1.00 24.44
N ILE A 121 2.60 -0.31 24.53
CA ILE A 121 2.26 -1.16 25.68
C ILE A 121 3.24 -1.02 26.85
N LEU A 122 4.47 -0.58 26.59
CA LEU A 122 5.52 -0.50 27.61
C LEU A 122 5.54 0.84 28.37
N ILE A 123 4.76 1.82 27.89
CA ILE A 123 4.61 3.18 28.43
C ILE A 123 3.31 3.22 29.23
#